data_AF-A0A2G8LKJ7-F1
#
_entry.id   AF-A0A2G8LKJ7-F1
#
_cell.length_a   1.000
_cell.length_b   1.000
_cell.length_c   1.000
_cell.angle_alpha   90.00
_cell.angle_beta   90.00
_cell.angle_gamma   90.00
#
_symmetry.space_group_name_H-M   'P 1'
#
loop_
_entity.id
_entity.type
_entity.pdbx_description
1 polymer ?
#
loop_
_entity_poly.entity_id
_entity_poly.type
_entity_poly.pdbx_seq_one_letter_code
_entity_poly.pdbx_strand_id
1 'polypeptide(L)'
;MSRRKGDLSENLLRWSTDEMGFRAHGQKRPPLTAEDLKEICRGNMADIWEYVIEHVRNHETVHKIKGNLKLHQLQQRPSYKVKYQQGSKAASKTDTLMKKRNDLKAKLTGMRRDVDHLEKDMERLKRDLTNNSKSSQEMLLFSKERLDSCGNQEDVLETACTKQVREVCKCIQHYFLDVLQNKSTDQEAIKEKNGELWERIEETVQSNSAEEIIKSLMIITDETAAQLNQRTNQINIKQDVERLRFKFESGQGYVDISPGRSELKSVQQLITEKQLVHIQRFMEGEKNRTLTAKMNNQLNHMVMQMEQKFNERFTNRPGELELAKTLFQAELNLVATSAAVKMLKVQQENLQEQAAVSKEEQEALFDKYRQIQDFQKLTDRKQSLIQVLITENLNSRKQLEETRRNIGSYIQKAVCEHEAGTVAMATSLKDSSAVEISAFHGLSLEMLHQTQLASGELKPTNQLSISRFNNTSPALGGDALMRIQTALHFPPYLASEKLLPHVVKMKCEVDDIRGLLRSHDYLQGTLTSFHDKDVDIIQHTKELCEQVRDKDAQQNEQLGPVLQARLTEGAEAINVCMKTRSDLTAWWDQPAQHLTPWVKVDDLSYSQWLDKWIMGVSQMKEITDNAEK
;
A
#
# COMPACT_ATOMS: atom_id res chain seq x y z
N MET A 1 22.90 16.24 -4.93
CA MET A 1 23.30 15.59 -6.20
C MET A 1 24.61 16.24 -6.66
N SER A 2 25.74 15.58 -6.38
CA SER A 2 27.07 16.07 -6.76
C SER A 2 27.32 15.68 -8.22
N ARG A 3 27.12 16.61 -9.16
CA ARG A 3 27.49 16.38 -10.57
C ARG A 3 28.99 16.62 -10.68
N ARG A 4 29.71 15.58 -11.09
CA ARG A 4 31.16 15.60 -11.38
C ARG A 4 31.48 16.81 -12.27
N LYS A 5 32.50 17.59 -11.91
CA LYS A 5 33.10 18.60 -12.78
C LYS A 5 33.69 17.92 -14.02
N GLY A 6 32.87 17.68 -15.03
CA GLY A 6 33.33 17.33 -16.39
C GLY A 6 33.97 18.54 -17.06
N ASP A 7 34.77 18.32 -18.10
CA ASP A 7 35.43 19.38 -18.86
C ASP A 7 34.38 20.40 -19.35
N LEU A 8 34.61 21.69 -19.13
CA LEU A 8 33.62 22.75 -19.39
C LEU A 8 33.21 22.76 -20.87
N SER A 9 34.13 22.40 -21.76
CA SER A 9 33.92 22.23 -23.21
C SER A 9 32.91 21.12 -23.54
N GLU A 10 32.94 19.99 -22.84
CA GLU A 10 31.96 18.89 -23.01
C GLU A 10 30.57 19.31 -22.52
N ASN A 11 30.52 20.02 -21.39
CA ASN A 11 29.26 20.53 -20.85
C ASN A 11 28.64 21.59 -21.76
N LEU A 12 29.46 22.46 -22.36
CA LEU A 12 29.03 23.46 -23.32
C LEU A 12 28.53 22.81 -24.62
N LEU A 13 29.25 21.82 -25.14
CA LEU A 13 28.84 21.06 -26.31
C LEU A 13 27.47 20.42 -26.06
N ARG A 14 27.32 19.71 -24.95
CA ARG A 14 26.07 19.04 -24.57
C ARG A 14 24.92 20.03 -24.39
N TRP A 15 25.15 21.16 -23.73
CA TRP A 15 24.16 22.21 -23.60
C TRP A 15 23.74 22.77 -24.97
N SER A 16 24.69 22.97 -25.90
CA SER A 16 24.38 23.46 -27.23
C SER A 16 23.56 22.47 -28.07
N THR A 17 23.87 21.16 -28.00
CA THR A 17 23.21 20.13 -28.81
C THR A 17 21.89 19.66 -28.20
N ASP A 18 21.88 19.37 -26.90
CA ASP A 18 20.74 18.76 -26.22
C ASP A 18 19.72 19.81 -25.78
N GLU A 19 20.18 20.94 -25.20
CA GLU A 19 19.28 21.97 -24.67
C GLU A 19 18.89 22.98 -25.75
N MET A 20 19.86 23.52 -26.50
CA MET A 20 19.61 24.53 -27.54
C MET A 20 19.31 23.96 -28.94
N GLY A 21 19.41 22.65 -29.12
CA GLY A 21 19.06 21.98 -30.38
C GLY A 21 19.99 22.35 -31.56
N PHE A 22 21.21 22.82 -31.28
CA PHE A 22 22.15 23.22 -32.31
C PHE A 22 22.53 22.02 -33.18
N ARG A 23 22.11 22.04 -34.45
CA ARG A 23 22.53 21.09 -35.48
C ARG A 23 23.33 21.84 -36.52
N ALA A 24 24.51 21.32 -36.89
CA ALA A 24 25.36 21.91 -37.92
C ALA A 24 24.55 22.10 -39.22
N HIS A 25 24.23 23.35 -39.54
CA HIS A 25 23.47 23.67 -40.75
C HIS A 25 24.38 23.59 -41.98
N GLY A 26 24.14 22.59 -42.83
CA GLY A 26 24.76 22.44 -44.14
C GLY A 26 25.58 21.15 -44.30
N GLN A 27 25.32 20.43 -45.38
CA GLN A 27 25.88 19.11 -45.74
C GLN A 27 27.41 19.02 -45.91
N LYS A 28 28.19 20.03 -45.51
CA LYS A 28 29.64 20.13 -45.78
C LYS A 28 30.51 20.64 -44.62
N ARG A 29 30.02 20.75 -43.38
CA ARG A 29 30.87 21.07 -42.22
C ARG A 29 30.98 19.89 -41.25
N PRO A 30 32.19 19.59 -40.72
CA PRO A 30 32.35 18.57 -39.69
C PRO A 30 31.53 18.96 -38.43
N PRO A 31 31.01 17.97 -37.69
CA PRO A 31 30.29 18.22 -36.44
C PRO A 31 31.22 18.89 -35.43
N LEU A 32 30.67 19.85 -34.68
CA LEU A 32 31.39 20.59 -33.64
C LEU A 32 31.89 19.62 -32.56
N THR A 33 33.19 19.63 -32.28
CA THR A 33 33.81 18.73 -31.28
C THR A 33 34.15 19.47 -29.98
N ALA A 34 34.38 18.73 -28.89
CA ALA A 34 34.75 19.31 -27.61
C ALA A 34 36.14 19.98 -27.66
N GLU A 35 37.03 19.51 -28.53
CA GLU A 35 38.34 20.14 -28.79
C GLU A 35 38.20 21.54 -29.40
N ASP A 36 37.24 21.74 -30.33
CA ASP A 36 36.99 23.03 -30.96
C ASP A 36 36.50 24.10 -29.97
N LEU A 37 35.81 23.66 -28.91
CA LEU A 37 35.25 24.52 -27.87
C LEU A 37 36.21 24.74 -26.69
N LYS A 38 37.34 24.03 -26.66
CA LYS A 38 38.28 24.07 -25.53
C LYS A 38 38.98 25.42 -25.39
N GLU A 39 39.26 26.09 -26.51
CA GLU A 39 39.91 27.41 -26.52
C GLU A 39 38.99 28.52 -26.00
N ILE A 40 37.68 28.45 -26.27
CA ILE A 40 36.70 29.45 -25.80
C ILE A 40 36.26 29.23 -24.35
N CYS A 41 36.58 28.07 -23.77
CA CYS A 41 36.29 27.71 -22.38
C CYS A 41 37.47 28.01 -21.42
N ARG A 42 38.50 28.75 -21.86
CA ARG A 42 39.67 29.11 -21.05
C ARG A 42 39.61 30.55 -20.52
N GLY A 43 40.26 30.78 -19.39
CA GLY A 43 40.40 32.10 -18.76
C GLY A 43 39.07 32.69 -18.29
N ASN A 44 38.92 34.01 -18.35
CA ASN A 44 37.74 34.73 -17.87
C ASN A 44 36.42 34.34 -18.57
N MET A 45 36.51 33.62 -19.70
CA MET A 45 35.33 33.15 -20.42
C MET A 45 34.74 31.87 -19.80
N ALA A 46 35.50 31.15 -18.96
CA ALA A 46 35.05 29.93 -18.31
C ALA A 46 33.85 30.18 -17.39
N ASP A 47 33.95 31.19 -16.52
CA ASP A 47 32.88 31.55 -15.57
C ASP A 47 31.60 32.00 -16.28
N ILE A 48 31.75 32.68 -17.43
CA ILE A 48 30.63 33.13 -18.26
C ILE A 48 29.91 31.91 -18.86
N TRP A 49 30.65 30.94 -19.40
CA TRP A 49 30.05 29.73 -19.95
C TRP A 49 29.42 28.85 -18.88
N GLU A 50 30.00 28.77 -17.68
CA GLU A 50 29.40 28.07 -16.54
C GLU A 50 28.05 28.71 -16.18
N TYR A 51 27.99 30.05 -16.09
CA TYR A 51 26.75 30.78 -15.84
C TYR A 51 25.70 30.54 -16.94
N VAL A 52 26.09 30.57 -18.21
CA VAL A 52 25.17 30.34 -19.35
C VAL A 52 24.62 28.92 -19.34
N ILE A 53 25.46 27.92 -19.12
CA ILE A 53 25.04 26.51 -19.03
C ILE A 53 24.08 26.30 -17.86
N GLU A 54 24.25 27.04 -16.76
CA GLU A 54 23.39 26.92 -15.59
C GLU A 54 22.04 27.63 -15.75
N HIS A 55 22.03 28.85 -16.31
CA HIS A 55 20.89 29.77 -16.24
C HIS A 55 20.11 29.91 -17.56
N VAL A 56 20.71 29.57 -18.69
CA VAL A 56 20.07 29.76 -20.00
C VAL A 56 19.52 28.41 -20.48
N ARG A 57 18.22 28.37 -20.78
CA ARG A 57 17.47 27.18 -21.20
C ARG A 57 16.65 27.51 -22.44
N ASN A 58 16.31 26.51 -23.24
CA ASN A 58 15.47 26.70 -24.43
C ASN A 58 14.07 27.17 -24.02
N HIS A 59 13.44 27.98 -24.89
CA HIS A 59 12.09 28.49 -24.70
C HIS A 59 11.07 27.41 -24.33
N GLU A 60 11.14 26.23 -24.95
CA GLU A 60 10.25 25.10 -24.62
C GLU A 60 10.50 24.57 -23.20
N THR A 61 11.76 24.41 -22.80
CA THR A 61 12.15 24.00 -21.45
C THR A 61 11.69 25.04 -20.42
N VAL A 62 11.89 26.33 -20.69
CA VAL A 62 11.42 27.44 -19.84
C VAL A 62 9.90 27.45 -19.75
N HIS A 63 9.19 27.21 -20.85
CA HIS A 63 7.73 27.13 -20.85
C HIS A 63 7.24 25.93 -20.04
N LYS A 64 7.93 24.79 -20.11
CA LYS A 64 7.65 23.60 -19.29
C LYS A 64 7.93 23.86 -17.81
N ILE A 65 9.04 24.49 -17.46
CA ILE A 65 9.37 24.87 -16.09
C ILE A 65 8.35 25.86 -15.54
N LYS A 66 8.00 26.93 -16.30
CA LYS A 66 6.94 27.87 -15.92
C LYS A 66 5.58 27.18 -15.79
N GLY A 67 5.26 26.24 -16.67
CA GLY A 67 4.08 25.39 -16.59
C GLY A 67 4.05 24.58 -15.30
N ASN A 68 5.14 23.91 -14.95
CA ASN A 68 5.28 23.11 -13.73
C ASN A 68 5.24 23.97 -12.47
N LEU A 69 5.87 25.14 -12.46
CA LEU A 69 5.81 26.12 -11.36
C LEU A 69 4.37 26.62 -11.16
N LYS A 70 3.66 26.91 -12.26
CA LYS A 70 2.26 27.31 -12.22
C LYS A 70 1.35 26.16 -11.74
N LEU A 71 1.69 24.92 -12.08
CA LEU A 71 1.05 23.70 -11.57
C LEU A 71 1.27 23.51 -10.07
N HIS A 72 2.50 23.70 -9.58
CA HIS A 72 2.81 23.68 -8.14
C HIS A 72 2.10 24.80 -7.37
N GLN A 73 2.01 26.02 -7.95
CA GLN A 73 1.22 27.11 -7.37
C GLN A 73 -0.28 26.81 -7.36
N LEU A 74 -0.79 26.08 -8.35
CA LEU A 74 -2.20 25.63 -8.39
C LEU A 74 -2.48 24.49 -7.41
N GLN A 75 -1.48 23.63 -7.11
CA GLN A 75 -1.58 22.57 -6.09
C GLN A 75 -1.58 23.13 -4.66
N GLN A 76 -0.97 24.29 -4.41
CA GLN A 76 -1.04 24.96 -3.10
C GLN A 76 -2.33 25.79 -2.88
N ARG A 77 -3.13 26.00 -3.93
CA ARG A 77 -4.48 26.55 -3.74
C ARG A 77 -5.37 25.45 -3.17
N PRO A 78 -6.29 25.75 -2.23
CA PRO A 78 -7.28 24.78 -1.80
C PRO A 78 -7.98 24.26 -3.05
N SER A 79 -7.88 22.94 -3.22
CA SER A 79 -8.39 22.15 -4.34
C SER A 79 -9.59 22.80 -4.99
N TYR A 80 -9.53 22.97 -6.31
CA TYR A 80 -10.66 23.37 -7.13
C TYR A 80 -11.81 22.40 -6.82
N LYS A 81 -12.67 22.79 -5.87
CA LYS A 81 -13.89 22.07 -5.55
C LYS A 81 -14.72 22.21 -6.81
N VAL A 82 -14.65 21.20 -7.67
CA VAL A 82 -15.68 20.95 -8.66
C VAL A 82 -16.95 20.73 -7.85
N LYS A 83 -17.64 21.84 -7.58
CA LYS A 83 -19.02 21.81 -7.12
C LYS A 83 -19.78 21.27 -8.31
N TYR A 84 -19.95 19.96 -8.33
CA TYR A 84 -21.00 19.38 -9.13
C TYR A 84 -22.30 19.97 -8.57
N GLN A 85 -22.86 20.95 -9.27
CA GLN A 85 -24.16 21.51 -8.92
C GLN A 85 -25.18 20.39 -9.13
N GLN A 86 -25.51 19.70 -8.03
CA GLN A 86 -26.62 18.77 -7.97
C GLN A 86 -27.84 19.38 -8.70
N GLY A 87 -28.38 18.63 -9.66
CA GLY A 87 -29.71 18.86 -10.22
C GLY A 87 -29.84 19.79 -11.42
N SER A 88 -28.99 20.80 -11.63
CA SER A 88 -29.37 21.90 -12.55
C SER A 88 -29.52 21.50 -14.03
N LYS A 89 -28.61 20.71 -14.62
CA LYS A 89 -28.65 20.40 -16.07
C LYS A 89 -29.15 19.00 -16.40
N ALA A 90 -28.72 17.98 -15.67
CA ALA A 90 -29.17 16.60 -15.89
C ALA A 90 -30.61 16.40 -15.40
N ALA A 91 -30.93 16.84 -14.17
CA ALA A 91 -32.31 16.76 -13.67
C ALA A 91 -33.25 17.71 -14.44
N SER A 92 -32.77 18.87 -14.89
CA SER A 92 -33.54 19.72 -15.83
C SER A 92 -33.82 19.01 -17.15
N LYS A 93 -32.89 18.21 -17.68
CA LYS A 93 -33.14 17.43 -18.90
C LYS A 93 -34.16 16.32 -18.66
N THR A 94 -34.08 15.58 -17.56
CA THR A 94 -35.09 14.56 -17.22
C THR A 94 -36.46 15.19 -16.95
N ASP A 95 -36.50 16.33 -16.25
CA ASP A 95 -37.73 17.07 -15.94
C ASP A 95 -38.37 17.65 -17.21
N THR A 96 -37.57 18.17 -18.14
CA THR A 96 -38.08 18.68 -19.43
C THR A 96 -38.62 17.55 -20.30
N LEU A 97 -37.98 16.37 -20.30
CA LEU A 97 -38.49 15.19 -21.00
C LEU A 97 -39.79 14.68 -20.33
N MET A 98 -39.86 14.65 -19.01
CA MET A 98 -41.06 14.27 -18.25
C MET A 98 -42.24 15.23 -18.49
N LYS A 99 -41.97 16.55 -18.53
CA LYS A 99 -42.99 17.56 -18.89
C LYS A 99 -43.51 17.32 -20.30
N LYS A 100 -42.62 17.18 -21.30
CA LYS A 100 -43.01 16.86 -22.68
C LYS A 100 -43.82 15.57 -22.78
N ARG A 101 -43.46 14.53 -22.02
CA ARG A 101 -44.23 13.28 -21.92
C ARG A 101 -45.64 13.53 -21.40
N ASN A 102 -45.78 14.30 -20.32
CA ASN A 102 -47.08 14.62 -19.72
C ASN A 102 -47.96 15.40 -20.69
N ASP A 103 -47.38 16.37 -21.39
CA ASP A 103 -48.09 17.15 -22.42
C ASP A 103 -48.54 16.27 -23.58
N LEU A 104 -47.69 15.37 -24.06
CA LEU A 104 -48.05 14.41 -25.12
C LEU A 104 -49.12 13.42 -24.66
N LYS A 105 -49.05 12.95 -23.41
CA LYS A 105 -50.08 12.08 -22.83
C LYS A 105 -51.43 12.79 -22.74
N ALA A 106 -51.44 14.06 -22.32
CA ALA A 106 -52.66 14.88 -22.30
C ALA A 106 -53.23 15.05 -23.72
N LYS A 107 -52.40 15.39 -24.71
CA LYS A 107 -52.80 15.48 -26.12
C LYS A 107 -53.36 14.15 -26.66
N LEU A 108 -52.71 13.03 -26.34
CA LEU A 108 -53.16 11.70 -26.75
C LEU A 108 -54.53 11.35 -26.17
N THR A 109 -54.78 11.70 -24.90
CA THR A 109 -56.11 11.50 -24.30
C THR A 109 -57.18 12.40 -24.93
N GLY A 110 -56.82 13.61 -25.37
CA GLY A 110 -57.71 14.49 -26.12
C GLY A 110 -58.07 13.90 -27.49
N MET A 111 -57.06 13.59 -28.31
CA MET A 111 -57.28 13.05 -29.66
C MET A 111 -57.98 11.69 -29.66
N ARG A 112 -57.81 10.87 -28.63
CA ARG A 112 -58.58 9.63 -28.48
C ARG A 112 -60.08 9.91 -28.28
N ARG A 113 -60.44 10.93 -27.49
CA ARG A 113 -61.85 11.36 -27.36
C ARG A 113 -62.39 11.91 -28.68
N ASP A 114 -61.56 12.64 -29.43
CA ASP A 114 -61.95 13.17 -30.74
C ASP A 114 -62.20 12.04 -31.75
N VAL A 115 -61.38 10.98 -31.74
CA VAL A 115 -61.61 9.75 -32.52
C VAL A 115 -62.93 9.10 -32.13
N ASP A 116 -63.19 8.89 -30.84
CA ASP A 116 -64.45 8.29 -30.37
C ASP A 116 -65.68 9.14 -30.77
N HIS A 117 -65.54 10.47 -30.80
CA HIS A 117 -66.61 11.38 -31.23
C HIS A 117 -66.83 11.32 -32.75
N LEU A 118 -65.76 11.34 -33.54
CA LEU A 118 -65.81 11.25 -35.01
C LEU A 118 -66.36 9.91 -35.48
N GLU A 119 -66.06 8.80 -34.80
CA GLU A 119 -66.65 7.48 -35.08
C GLU A 119 -68.17 7.50 -34.91
N LYS A 120 -68.66 8.07 -33.79
CA LYS A 120 -70.10 8.20 -33.51
C LYS A 120 -70.80 9.12 -34.51
N ASP A 121 -70.17 10.24 -34.87
CA ASP A 121 -70.71 11.19 -35.84
C ASP A 121 -70.75 10.58 -37.26
N MET A 122 -69.72 9.82 -37.64
CA MET A 122 -69.69 9.08 -38.90
C MET A 122 -70.80 8.03 -38.96
N GLU A 123 -71.04 7.26 -37.89
CA GLU A 123 -72.14 6.30 -37.83
C GLU A 123 -73.52 6.96 -37.91
N ARG A 124 -73.66 8.18 -37.38
CA ARG A 124 -74.89 8.98 -37.51
C ARG A 124 -75.08 9.45 -38.95
N LEU A 125 -74.07 10.06 -39.57
CA LEU A 125 -74.12 10.55 -40.96
C LEU A 125 -74.37 9.41 -41.96
N LYS A 126 -73.78 8.22 -41.74
CA LYS A 126 -74.07 7.02 -42.54
C LYS A 126 -75.53 6.61 -42.46
N ARG A 127 -76.11 6.62 -41.26
CA ARG A 127 -77.55 6.33 -41.06
C ARG A 127 -78.44 7.34 -41.76
N ASP A 128 -78.12 8.63 -41.65
CA ASP A 128 -78.91 9.71 -42.26
C ASP A 128 -78.87 9.65 -43.80
N LEU A 129 -77.71 9.34 -44.40
CA LEU A 129 -77.59 9.06 -45.84
C LEU A 129 -78.41 7.85 -46.28
N THR A 130 -78.37 6.74 -45.53
CA THR A 130 -79.15 5.54 -45.85
C THR A 130 -80.66 5.71 -45.68
N ASN A 131 -81.09 6.62 -44.80
CA ASN A 131 -82.51 6.91 -44.58
C ASN A 131 -83.06 7.88 -45.64
N ASN A 132 -82.29 8.89 -46.04
CA ASN A 132 -82.64 9.78 -47.14
C ASN A 132 -82.63 9.05 -48.50
N SER A 133 -81.79 8.02 -48.66
CA SER A 133 -81.72 7.20 -49.88
C SER A 133 -82.80 6.11 -50.00
N LYS A 134 -83.78 6.01 -49.07
CA LYS A 134 -84.91 5.07 -49.18
C LYS A 134 -85.84 5.33 -50.38
N SER A 135 -85.63 6.40 -51.15
CA SER A 135 -86.26 6.59 -52.47
C SER A 135 -85.40 6.12 -53.65
N SER A 136 -84.20 5.58 -53.44
CA SER A 136 -83.32 5.06 -54.49
C SER A 136 -82.48 3.92 -53.92
N GLN A 137 -83.16 2.80 -53.73
CA GLN A 137 -82.67 1.55 -53.18
C GLN A 137 -81.78 0.81 -54.21
N GLU A 138 -80.65 1.42 -54.62
CA GLU A 138 -79.67 0.71 -55.46
C GLU A 138 -78.22 1.26 -55.39
N MET A 139 -77.92 2.31 -54.61
CA MET A 139 -76.67 3.08 -54.83
C MET A 139 -75.76 3.30 -53.61
N LEU A 140 -75.58 2.31 -52.72
CA LEU A 140 -74.55 2.38 -51.68
C LEU A 140 -73.84 1.03 -51.46
N LEU A 141 -73.23 0.52 -52.53
CA LEU A 141 -72.08 -0.38 -52.47
C LEU A 141 -70.85 0.38 -52.96
N PHE A 142 -70.29 1.23 -52.09
CA PHE A 142 -68.90 1.62 -52.19
C PHE A 142 -68.29 1.59 -50.79
N SER A 143 -67.23 0.78 -50.67
CA SER A 143 -66.31 0.70 -49.53
C SER A 143 -66.71 -0.16 -48.34
N LYS A 144 -66.90 -1.47 -48.59
CA LYS A 144 -66.50 -2.53 -47.64
C LYS A 144 -65.42 -3.46 -48.24
N GLU A 145 -64.58 -2.91 -49.11
CA GLU A 145 -63.37 -3.57 -49.61
C GLU A 145 -62.19 -2.62 -49.43
N ARG A 146 -61.55 -2.73 -48.25
CA ARG A 146 -60.12 -2.52 -47.98
C ARG A 146 -59.92 -2.19 -46.51
N LEU A 147 -59.70 -3.25 -45.74
CA LEU A 147 -58.71 -3.29 -44.67
C LEU A 147 -58.27 -4.76 -44.46
N ASP A 148 -57.95 -5.45 -45.55
CA ASP A 148 -57.20 -6.71 -45.52
C ASP A 148 -56.22 -6.72 -46.69
N SER A 149 -55.14 -5.96 -46.55
CA SER A 149 -53.86 -6.26 -47.19
C SER A 149 -52.79 -5.33 -46.63
N CYS A 150 -52.24 -5.72 -45.48
CA CYS A 150 -50.83 -5.52 -45.17
C CYS A 150 -50.46 -6.50 -44.06
N GLY A 151 -49.86 -7.62 -44.46
CA GLY A 151 -49.33 -8.63 -43.54
C GLY A 151 -49.71 -10.03 -44.00
N ASN A 152 -48.92 -10.57 -44.92
CA ASN A 152 -48.89 -12.02 -45.16
C ASN A 152 -48.57 -12.73 -43.85
N GLN A 153 -49.58 -13.29 -43.22
CA GLN A 153 -49.56 -14.58 -42.54
C GLN A 153 -50.99 -15.11 -42.65
N GLU A 154 -51.17 -16.18 -43.41
CA GLU A 154 -52.41 -16.95 -43.36
C GLU A 154 -52.61 -17.40 -41.90
N ASP A 155 -53.48 -16.73 -41.15
CA ASP A 155 -54.08 -17.32 -39.96
C ASP A 155 -55.08 -18.38 -40.46
N VAL A 156 -54.53 -19.51 -40.91
CA VAL A 156 -55.28 -20.76 -41.03
C VAL A 156 -55.83 -21.05 -39.64
N LEU A 157 -57.16 -21.11 -39.52
CA LEU A 157 -57.82 -21.50 -38.27
C LEU A 157 -57.23 -22.82 -37.77
N GLU A 158 -56.42 -22.72 -36.72
CA GLU A 158 -55.77 -23.87 -36.08
C GLU A 158 -56.86 -24.81 -35.52
N THR A 159 -56.82 -26.10 -35.89
CA THR A 159 -57.74 -27.09 -35.30
C THR A 159 -57.55 -27.20 -33.78
N ALA A 160 -58.62 -27.58 -33.05
CA ALA A 160 -58.55 -27.71 -31.60
C ALA A 160 -57.46 -28.69 -31.13
N CYS A 161 -57.29 -29.81 -31.86
CA CYS A 161 -56.22 -30.78 -31.64
C CYS A 161 -54.82 -30.17 -31.86
N THR A 162 -54.58 -29.43 -32.95
CA THR A 162 -53.29 -28.76 -33.19
C THR A 162 -52.92 -27.77 -32.09
N LYS A 163 -53.90 -27.02 -31.58
CA LYS A 163 -53.68 -26.07 -30.48
C LYS A 163 -53.31 -26.78 -29.17
N GLN A 164 -54.04 -27.83 -28.81
CA GLN A 164 -53.77 -28.63 -27.60
C GLN A 164 -52.39 -29.30 -27.67
N VAL A 165 -52.08 -29.96 -28.79
CA VAL A 165 -50.77 -30.59 -29.02
C VAL A 165 -49.64 -29.55 -28.95
N ARG A 166 -49.82 -28.35 -29.52
CA ARG A 166 -48.85 -27.26 -29.45
C ARG A 166 -48.64 -26.75 -28.02
N GLU A 167 -49.70 -26.61 -27.24
CA GLU A 167 -49.61 -26.21 -25.83
C GLU A 167 -48.85 -27.25 -25.00
N VAL A 168 -49.11 -28.54 -25.20
CA VAL A 168 -48.37 -29.64 -24.54
C VAL A 168 -46.90 -29.63 -24.94
N CYS A 169 -46.58 -29.51 -26.23
CA CYS A 169 -45.19 -29.39 -26.70
C CYS A 169 -44.47 -28.18 -26.09
N LYS A 170 -45.16 -27.05 -25.92
CA LYS A 170 -44.62 -25.88 -25.21
C LYS A 170 -44.38 -26.17 -23.73
N CYS A 171 -45.30 -26.83 -23.03
CA CYS A 171 -45.12 -27.22 -21.63
C CYS A 171 -43.90 -28.14 -21.45
N ILE A 172 -43.72 -29.11 -22.35
CA ILE A 172 -42.53 -29.99 -22.39
C ILE A 172 -41.26 -29.16 -22.60
N GLN A 173 -41.27 -28.22 -23.54
CA GLN A 173 -40.13 -27.34 -23.80
C GLN A 173 -39.77 -26.48 -22.58
N HIS A 174 -40.76 -25.87 -21.92
CA HIS A 174 -40.53 -25.04 -20.71
C HIS A 174 -39.97 -25.88 -19.56
N TYR A 175 -40.47 -27.10 -19.38
CA TYR A 175 -39.94 -28.04 -18.38
C TYR A 175 -38.45 -28.35 -18.63
N PHE A 176 -38.08 -28.72 -19.86
CA PHE A 176 -36.67 -28.99 -20.17
C PHE A 176 -35.80 -27.74 -20.02
N LEU A 177 -36.29 -26.55 -20.37
CA LEU A 177 -35.56 -25.29 -20.17
C LEU A 177 -35.36 -24.94 -18.70
N ASP A 178 -36.37 -25.13 -17.85
CA ASP A 178 -36.27 -24.88 -16.41
C ASP A 178 -35.32 -25.86 -15.72
N VAL A 179 -35.29 -27.12 -16.19
CA VAL A 179 -34.33 -28.14 -15.73
C VAL A 179 -32.90 -27.78 -16.18
N LEU A 180 -32.69 -27.39 -17.45
CA LEU A 180 -31.37 -27.04 -17.98
C LEU A 180 -30.81 -25.74 -17.39
N GLN A 181 -31.66 -24.78 -17.01
CA GLN A 181 -31.25 -23.51 -16.40
C GLN A 181 -31.00 -23.61 -14.88
N ASN A 182 -31.02 -24.81 -14.28
CA ASN A 182 -30.82 -25.05 -12.84
C ASN A 182 -31.75 -24.22 -11.94
N LYS A 183 -32.96 -23.89 -12.40
CA LYS A 183 -33.91 -23.10 -11.59
C LYS A 183 -34.62 -23.93 -10.52
N SER A 184 -34.62 -25.25 -10.66
CA SER A 184 -35.23 -26.20 -9.70
C SER A 184 -34.19 -27.26 -9.34
N THR A 185 -33.55 -27.15 -8.18
CA THR A 185 -32.52 -28.09 -7.71
C THR A 185 -33.07 -29.27 -6.91
N ASP A 186 -34.39 -29.29 -6.65
CA ASP A 186 -35.03 -30.27 -5.78
C ASP A 186 -35.59 -31.46 -6.57
N GLN A 187 -35.12 -32.67 -6.27
CA GLN A 187 -35.49 -33.90 -7.02
C GLN A 187 -36.98 -34.24 -6.91
N GLU A 188 -37.64 -33.86 -5.82
CA GLU A 188 -39.06 -34.13 -5.60
C GLU A 188 -39.95 -33.20 -6.44
N ALA A 189 -39.62 -31.91 -6.50
CA ALA A 189 -40.34 -30.94 -7.33
C ALA A 189 -40.21 -31.24 -8.84
N ILE A 190 -39.08 -31.80 -9.29
CA ILE A 190 -38.90 -32.23 -10.69
C ILE A 190 -39.80 -33.44 -11.01
N LYS A 191 -39.97 -34.37 -10.06
CA LYS A 191 -40.84 -35.55 -10.21
C LYS A 191 -42.32 -35.16 -10.22
N GLU A 192 -42.72 -34.23 -9.35
CA GLU A 192 -44.08 -33.70 -9.29
C GLU A 192 -44.46 -33.00 -10.61
N LYS A 193 -43.62 -32.09 -11.09
CA LYS A 193 -43.82 -31.44 -12.40
C LYS A 193 -43.79 -32.40 -13.58
N ASN A 194 -43.01 -33.47 -13.50
CA ASN A 194 -43.05 -34.52 -14.52
C ASN A 194 -44.39 -35.25 -14.50
N GLY A 195 -44.94 -35.53 -13.31
CA GLY A 195 -46.28 -36.10 -13.14
C GLY A 195 -47.37 -35.23 -13.78
N GLU A 196 -47.38 -33.94 -13.48
CA GLU A 196 -48.33 -32.96 -14.06
C GLU A 196 -48.23 -32.89 -15.60
N LEU A 197 -47.02 -33.02 -16.15
CA LEU A 197 -46.82 -33.05 -17.60
C LEU A 197 -47.39 -34.32 -18.23
N TRP A 198 -47.16 -35.49 -17.61
CA TRP A 198 -47.69 -36.75 -18.09
C TRP A 198 -49.21 -36.82 -18.04
N GLU A 199 -49.83 -36.28 -16.98
CA GLU A 199 -51.29 -36.16 -16.87
C GLU A 199 -51.85 -35.33 -18.03
N ARG A 200 -51.21 -34.21 -18.35
CA ARG A 200 -51.64 -33.33 -19.45
C ARG A 200 -51.42 -33.91 -20.84
N ILE A 201 -50.37 -34.73 -21.01
CA ILE A 201 -50.15 -35.52 -22.23
C ILE A 201 -51.26 -36.56 -22.36
N GLU A 202 -51.58 -37.25 -21.26
CA GLU A 202 -52.60 -38.30 -21.23
C GLU A 202 -54.00 -37.75 -21.53
N GLU A 203 -54.38 -36.61 -20.95
CA GLU A 203 -55.63 -35.89 -21.26
C GLU A 203 -55.75 -35.54 -22.74
N THR A 204 -54.64 -35.11 -23.36
CA THR A 204 -54.60 -34.71 -24.78
C THR A 204 -54.70 -35.93 -25.71
N VAL A 205 -54.12 -37.06 -25.30
CA VAL A 205 -54.17 -38.33 -26.05
C VAL A 205 -55.54 -39.01 -25.89
N GLN A 206 -56.19 -38.89 -24.74
CA GLN A 206 -57.52 -39.44 -24.50
C GLN A 206 -58.64 -38.66 -25.23
N SER A 207 -58.45 -37.35 -25.41
CA SER A 207 -59.47 -36.46 -26.01
C SER A 207 -59.43 -36.39 -27.54
N ASN A 208 -58.38 -36.88 -28.19
CA ASN A 208 -58.19 -36.78 -29.66
C ASN A 208 -57.82 -38.13 -30.27
N SER A 209 -58.15 -38.35 -31.54
CA SER A 209 -57.75 -39.58 -32.22
C SER A 209 -56.26 -39.59 -32.54
N ALA A 210 -55.64 -40.79 -32.57
CA ALA A 210 -54.21 -40.92 -32.88
C ALA A 210 -53.82 -40.33 -34.25
N GLU A 211 -54.72 -40.39 -35.23
CA GLU A 211 -54.49 -39.84 -36.58
C GLU A 211 -54.49 -38.30 -36.58
N GLU A 212 -55.34 -37.66 -35.78
CA GLU A 212 -55.39 -36.20 -35.63
C GLU A 212 -54.17 -35.67 -34.88
N ILE A 213 -53.69 -36.39 -33.87
CA ILE A 213 -52.47 -36.03 -33.12
C ILE A 213 -51.24 -36.12 -34.02
N ILE A 214 -51.11 -37.18 -34.82
CA ILE A 214 -49.97 -37.33 -35.75
C ILE A 214 -49.98 -36.24 -36.81
N LYS A 215 -51.14 -35.94 -37.42
CA LYS A 215 -51.27 -34.83 -38.38
C LYS A 215 -50.93 -33.49 -37.72
N SER A 216 -51.37 -33.28 -36.48
CA SER A 216 -51.07 -32.07 -35.73
C SER A 216 -49.57 -31.92 -35.44
N LEU A 217 -48.90 -33.00 -35.03
CA LEU A 217 -47.45 -33.01 -34.80
C LEU A 217 -46.66 -32.77 -36.08
N MET A 218 -47.08 -33.33 -37.21
CA MET A 218 -46.44 -33.07 -38.51
C MET A 218 -46.51 -31.59 -38.87
N ILE A 219 -47.69 -30.97 -38.76
CA ILE A 219 -47.87 -29.53 -39.03
C ILE A 219 -47.00 -28.68 -38.11
N ILE A 220 -46.98 -28.96 -36.80
CA ILE A 220 -46.14 -28.22 -35.84
C ILE A 220 -44.65 -28.40 -36.15
N THR A 221 -44.23 -29.58 -36.59
CA THR A 221 -42.82 -29.85 -36.92
C THR A 221 -42.40 -29.09 -38.17
N ASP A 222 -43.23 -29.06 -39.21
CA ASP A 222 -42.96 -28.32 -40.44
C ASP A 222 -42.94 -26.80 -40.19
N GLU A 223 -43.87 -26.28 -39.37
CA GLU A 223 -43.89 -24.87 -38.97
C GLU A 223 -42.66 -24.50 -38.14
N THR A 224 -42.27 -25.32 -37.17
CA THR A 224 -41.08 -25.04 -36.34
C THR A 224 -39.79 -25.15 -37.14
N ALA A 225 -39.69 -26.08 -38.10
CA ALA A 225 -38.58 -26.17 -39.03
C ALA A 225 -38.50 -24.93 -39.95
N ALA A 226 -39.64 -24.45 -40.46
CA ALA A 226 -39.70 -23.22 -41.25
C ALA A 226 -39.29 -21.98 -40.44
N GLN A 227 -39.77 -21.86 -39.19
CA GLN A 227 -39.39 -20.78 -38.28
C GLN A 227 -37.90 -20.83 -37.91
N LEU A 228 -37.35 -22.03 -37.69
CA LEU A 228 -35.93 -22.20 -37.41
C LEU A 228 -35.09 -21.78 -38.62
N ASN A 229 -35.43 -22.24 -39.82
CA ASN A 229 -34.75 -21.84 -41.05
C ASN A 229 -34.84 -20.32 -41.29
N GLN A 230 -35.99 -19.71 -41.02
CA GLN A 230 -36.15 -18.26 -41.10
C GLN A 230 -35.25 -17.52 -40.11
N ARG A 231 -35.19 -17.97 -38.85
CA ARG A 231 -34.31 -17.39 -37.82
C ARG A 231 -32.84 -17.59 -38.18
N THR A 232 -32.45 -18.77 -38.64
CA THR A 232 -31.08 -19.06 -39.09
C THR A 232 -30.67 -18.18 -40.26
N ASN A 233 -31.56 -17.95 -41.22
CA ASN A 233 -31.31 -17.05 -42.36
C ASN A 233 -31.25 -15.56 -41.97
N GLN A 234 -31.81 -15.17 -40.82
CA GLN A 234 -31.69 -13.81 -40.29
C GLN A 234 -30.37 -13.57 -39.55
N ILE A 235 -29.62 -14.62 -39.18
CA ILE A 235 -28.32 -14.47 -38.50
C ILE A 235 -27.27 -14.03 -39.51
N ASN A 236 -26.94 -12.74 -39.50
CA ASN A 236 -25.85 -12.18 -40.30
C ASN A 236 -24.58 -12.09 -39.45
N ILE A 237 -23.78 -13.15 -39.50
CA ILE A 237 -22.52 -13.27 -38.75
C ILE A 237 -21.59 -12.08 -39.00
N LYS A 238 -21.58 -11.50 -40.21
CA LYS A 238 -20.74 -10.32 -40.51
C LYS A 238 -21.21 -9.08 -39.76
N GLN A 239 -22.51 -8.83 -39.75
CA GLN A 239 -23.08 -7.68 -39.04
C GLN A 239 -22.96 -7.83 -37.52
N ASP A 240 -23.08 -9.05 -36.99
CA ASP A 240 -22.90 -9.30 -35.56
C ASP A 240 -21.43 -9.20 -35.14
N VAL A 241 -20.50 -9.63 -36.00
CA VAL A 241 -19.04 -9.43 -35.82
C VAL A 241 -18.68 -7.94 -35.83
N GLU A 242 -19.28 -7.15 -36.73
CA GLU A 242 -19.12 -5.68 -36.74
C GLU A 242 -19.72 -5.01 -35.49
N ARG A 243 -20.89 -5.46 -35.01
CA ARG A 243 -21.49 -5.00 -33.74
C ARG A 243 -20.60 -5.31 -32.54
N LEU A 244 -19.97 -6.49 -32.55
CA LEU A 244 -19.00 -6.91 -31.54
C LEU A 244 -17.61 -6.28 -31.73
N ARG A 245 -17.43 -5.43 -32.76
CA ARG A 245 -16.17 -4.72 -33.11
C ARG A 245 -15.00 -5.64 -33.46
N PHE A 246 -15.27 -6.83 -33.95
CA PHE A 246 -14.25 -7.71 -34.52
C PHE A 246 -14.20 -7.51 -36.04
N LYS A 247 -13.02 -7.64 -36.64
CA LYS A 247 -12.88 -7.77 -38.10
C LYS A 247 -12.31 -9.14 -38.41
N PHE A 248 -12.94 -9.81 -39.38
CA PHE A 248 -12.40 -11.05 -39.92
C PHE A 248 -11.35 -10.72 -40.98
N GLU A 249 -10.10 -11.10 -40.72
CA GLU A 249 -9.01 -10.94 -41.68
C GLU A 249 -8.61 -12.32 -42.20
N SER A 250 -8.72 -12.50 -43.52
CA SER A 250 -8.49 -13.79 -44.19
C SER A 250 -7.06 -14.28 -43.93
N GLY A 251 -6.93 -15.25 -43.02
CA GLY A 251 -5.65 -15.88 -42.64
C GLY A 251 -5.23 -15.68 -41.18
N GLN A 252 -5.81 -14.73 -40.44
CA GLN A 252 -5.47 -14.48 -39.02
C GLN A 252 -6.64 -14.62 -38.04
N GLY A 253 -7.85 -14.91 -38.53
CA GLY A 253 -9.04 -15.09 -37.70
C GLY A 253 -9.70 -13.76 -37.32
N TYR A 254 -10.51 -13.77 -36.26
CA TYR A 254 -11.21 -12.58 -35.77
C TYR A 254 -10.28 -11.72 -34.92
N VAL A 255 -10.04 -10.48 -35.35
CA VAL A 255 -9.21 -9.51 -34.63
C VAL A 255 -10.12 -8.48 -33.96
N ASP A 256 -9.93 -8.28 -32.64
CA ASP A 256 -10.65 -7.29 -31.84
C ASP A 256 -10.19 -5.86 -32.21
N ILE A 257 -11.10 -5.01 -32.68
CA ILE A 257 -10.87 -3.59 -32.98
C ILE A 257 -11.46 -2.69 -31.89
N SER A 258 -11.77 -3.23 -30.71
CA SER A 258 -12.07 -2.41 -29.55
C SER A 258 -10.89 -1.48 -29.27
N PRO A 259 -11.08 -0.15 -29.25
CA PRO A 259 -9.99 0.75 -28.93
C PRO A 259 -9.52 0.42 -27.52
N GLY A 260 -8.30 -0.10 -27.41
CA GLY A 260 -7.63 -0.26 -26.13
C GLY A 260 -7.72 1.05 -25.35
N ARG A 261 -8.11 0.96 -24.07
CA ARG A 261 -8.23 2.05 -23.07
C ARG A 261 -8.29 3.44 -23.69
N SER A 262 -9.51 3.92 -23.93
CA SER A 262 -9.87 5.26 -24.38
C SER A 262 -8.75 6.29 -24.21
N GLU A 263 -7.97 6.53 -25.26
CA GLU A 263 -7.25 7.79 -25.41
C GLU A 263 -8.29 8.89 -25.18
N LEU A 264 -8.09 9.70 -24.14
CA LEU A 264 -9.01 10.75 -23.77
C LEU A 264 -9.18 11.69 -24.97
N LYS A 265 -10.31 11.58 -25.67
CA LYS A 265 -10.67 12.45 -26.79
C LYS A 265 -10.48 13.90 -26.37
N SER A 266 -9.80 14.69 -27.19
CA SER A 266 -9.60 16.11 -26.89
C SER A 266 -10.95 16.83 -26.83
N VAL A 267 -11.06 17.92 -26.06
CA VAL A 267 -12.29 18.72 -25.97
C VAL A 267 -12.75 19.18 -27.36
N GLN A 268 -11.80 19.51 -28.23
CA GLN A 268 -12.08 19.90 -29.61
C GLN A 268 -12.68 18.74 -30.42
N GLN A 269 -12.17 17.51 -30.28
CA GLN A 269 -12.74 16.32 -30.93
C GLN A 269 -14.16 16.01 -30.44
N LEU A 270 -14.43 16.19 -29.14
CA LEU A 270 -15.79 16.01 -28.60
C LEU A 270 -16.77 17.06 -29.13
N ILE A 271 -16.32 18.31 -29.27
CA ILE A 271 -17.16 19.39 -29.83
C ILE A 271 -17.44 19.12 -31.31
N THR A 272 -16.45 18.75 -32.11
CA THR A 272 -16.67 18.47 -33.54
C THR A 272 -17.59 17.27 -33.74
N GLU A 273 -17.44 16.22 -32.93
CA GLU A 273 -18.34 15.05 -32.95
C GLU A 273 -19.79 15.45 -32.63
N LYS A 274 -20.00 16.30 -31.61
CA LYS A 274 -21.33 16.79 -31.25
C LYS A 274 -21.92 17.74 -32.30
N GLN A 275 -21.11 18.59 -32.91
CA GLN A 275 -21.54 19.46 -34.01
C GLN A 275 -21.97 18.65 -35.22
N LEU A 276 -21.21 17.60 -35.58
CA LEU A 276 -21.54 16.71 -36.68
C LEU A 276 -22.89 16.01 -36.47
N VAL A 277 -23.14 15.49 -35.26
CA VAL A 277 -24.44 14.88 -34.91
C VAL A 277 -25.58 15.90 -35.02
N HIS A 278 -25.35 17.16 -34.61
CA HIS A 278 -26.36 18.21 -34.74
C HIS A 278 -26.69 18.52 -36.21
N ILE A 279 -25.66 18.64 -37.06
CA ILE A 279 -25.83 18.88 -38.51
C ILE A 279 -26.58 17.71 -39.16
N GLN A 280 -26.22 16.46 -38.84
CA GLN A 280 -26.90 15.27 -39.36
C GLN A 280 -28.39 15.26 -39.01
N ARG A 281 -28.73 15.54 -37.74
CA ARG A 281 -30.13 15.64 -37.29
C ARG A 281 -30.88 16.76 -38.00
N PHE A 282 -30.24 17.90 -38.24
CA PHE A 282 -30.84 19.00 -38.98
C PHE A 282 -31.14 18.60 -40.44
N MET A 283 -30.17 17.99 -41.13
CA MET A 283 -30.35 17.51 -42.50
C MET A 283 -31.47 16.48 -42.63
N GLU A 284 -31.54 15.54 -41.68
CA GLU A 284 -32.63 14.55 -41.62
C GLU A 284 -34.00 15.21 -41.36
N GLY A 285 -34.03 16.22 -40.48
CA GLY A 285 -35.22 17.03 -40.23
C GLY A 285 -35.74 17.75 -41.47
N GLU A 286 -34.85 18.41 -42.22
CA GLU A 286 -35.21 19.09 -43.49
C GLU A 286 -35.67 18.09 -44.55
N LYS A 287 -35.03 16.93 -44.66
CA LYS A 287 -35.48 15.85 -45.56
C LYS A 287 -36.89 15.36 -45.20
N ASN A 288 -37.18 15.17 -43.91
CA ASN A 288 -38.51 14.75 -43.47
C ASN A 288 -39.57 15.84 -43.71
N ARG A 289 -39.21 17.12 -43.53
CA ARG A 289 -40.10 18.26 -43.79
C ARG A 289 -40.48 18.37 -45.26
N THR A 290 -39.51 18.23 -46.15
CA THR A 290 -39.75 18.26 -47.61
C THR A 290 -40.61 17.08 -48.08
N LEU A 291 -40.39 15.88 -47.54
CA LEU A 291 -41.24 14.71 -47.82
C LEU A 291 -42.68 14.92 -47.34
N THR A 292 -42.87 15.47 -46.14
CA THR A 292 -44.19 15.75 -45.59
C THR A 292 -44.96 16.76 -46.45
N ALA A 293 -44.29 17.82 -46.92
CA ALA A 293 -44.91 18.80 -47.83
C ALA A 293 -45.36 18.16 -49.15
N LYS A 294 -44.54 17.27 -49.73
CA LYS A 294 -44.90 16.52 -50.96
C LYS A 294 -46.13 15.65 -50.75
N MET A 295 -46.18 14.88 -49.67
CA MET A 295 -47.32 14.00 -49.35
C MET A 295 -48.59 14.82 -49.08
N ASN A 296 -48.48 15.96 -48.41
CA ASN A 296 -49.61 16.85 -48.16
C ASN A 296 -50.19 17.44 -49.46
N ASN A 297 -49.33 17.84 -50.40
CA ASN A 297 -49.77 18.31 -51.71
C ASN A 297 -50.49 17.22 -52.50
N GLN A 298 -50.02 15.97 -52.44
CA GLN A 298 -50.70 14.82 -53.05
C GLN A 298 -52.06 14.56 -52.41
N LEU A 299 -52.17 14.65 -51.08
CA LEU A 299 -53.44 14.50 -50.37
C LEU A 299 -54.45 15.56 -50.80
N ASN A 300 -54.05 16.84 -50.82
CA ASN A 300 -54.91 17.94 -51.25
C ASN A 300 -55.42 17.76 -52.68
N HIS A 301 -54.55 17.29 -53.59
CA HIS A 301 -54.95 16.98 -54.95
C HIS A 301 -56.00 15.86 -55.02
N MET A 302 -55.84 14.79 -54.24
CA MET A 302 -56.83 13.70 -54.16
C MET A 302 -58.16 14.18 -53.57
N VAL A 303 -58.15 15.06 -52.57
CA VAL A 303 -59.35 15.67 -51.98
C VAL A 303 -60.11 16.48 -53.03
N MET A 304 -59.42 17.35 -53.79
CA MET A 304 -60.04 18.12 -54.87
C MET A 304 -60.67 17.23 -55.95
N GLN A 305 -59.99 16.14 -56.33
CA GLN A 305 -60.54 15.17 -57.30
C GLN A 305 -61.82 14.49 -56.78
N MET A 306 -61.88 14.17 -55.47
CA MET A 306 -63.07 13.57 -54.86
C MET A 306 -64.22 14.57 -54.78
N GLU A 307 -63.96 15.83 -54.42
CA GLU A 307 -64.96 16.89 -54.43
C GLU A 307 -65.56 17.12 -55.82
N GLN A 308 -64.72 17.07 -56.87
CA GLN A 308 -65.18 17.16 -58.25
C GLN A 308 -66.12 16.00 -58.60
N LYS A 309 -65.77 14.76 -58.23
CA LYS A 309 -66.64 13.57 -58.43
C LYS A 309 -67.95 13.64 -57.66
N PHE A 310 -67.95 14.22 -56.45
CA PHE A 310 -69.19 14.45 -55.71
C PHE A 310 -70.08 15.47 -56.41
N ASN A 311 -69.50 16.58 -56.88
CA ASN A 311 -70.25 17.59 -57.63
C ASN A 311 -70.85 17.03 -58.92
N GLU A 312 -70.13 16.14 -59.63
CA GLU A 312 -70.63 15.46 -60.84
C GLU A 312 -71.79 14.50 -60.52
N ARG A 313 -71.69 13.69 -59.46
CA ARG A 313 -72.71 12.69 -59.11
C ARG A 313 -74.00 13.26 -58.50
N PHE A 314 -73.92 14.35 -57.75
CA PHE A 314 -75.07 14.92 -57.02
C PHE A 314 -75.57 16.26 -57.58
N THR A 315 -75.34 16.52 -58.87
CA THR A 315 -75.70 17.77 -59.58
C THR A 315 -77.11 18.28 -59.31
N ASN A 316 -78.09 17.40 -59.05
CA ASN A 316 -79.50 17.76 -58.81
C ASN A 316 -80.00 17.53 -57.36
N ARG A 317 -79.11 17.21 -56.40
CA ARG A 317 -79.49 16.88 -55.01
C ARG A 317 -78.57 17.56 -53.99
N PRO A 318 -78.80 18.85 -53.67
CA PRO A 318 -77.89 19.62 -52.81
C PRO A 318 -77.79 19.07 -51.39
N GLY A 319 -78.88 18.53 -50.82
CA GLY A 319 -78.85 17.95 -49.46
C GLY A 319 -78.06 16.64 -49.37
N GLU A 320 -78.10 15.78 -50.39
CA GLU A 320 -77.30 14.54 -50.44
C GLU A 320 -75.82 14.86 -50.72
N LEU A 321 -75.53 15.90 -51.51
CA LEU A 321 -74.17 16.39 -51.77
C LEU A 321 -73.49 16.93 -50.51
N GLU A 322 -74.20 17.73 -49.71
CA GLU A 322 -73.67 18.25 -48.43
C GLU A 322 -73.43 17.12 -47.42
N LEU A 323 -74.33 16.14 -47.34
CA LEU A 323 -74.15 14.99 -46.45
C LEU A 323 -72.97 14.09 -46.89
N ALA A 324 -72.79 13.87 -48.20
CA ALA A 324 -71.66 13.10 -48.72
C ALA A 324 -70.31 13.82 -48.49
N LYS A 325 -70.25 15.14 -48.67
CA LYS A 325 -69.04 15.94 -48.39
C LYS A 325 -68.69 15.96 -46.90
N THR A 326 -69.69 16.15 -46.03
CA THR A 326 -69.48 16.15 -44.58
C THR A 326 -69.06 14.77 -44.06
N LEU A 327 -69.63 13.68 -44.60
CA LEU A 327 -69.21 12.32 -44.29
C LEU A 327 -67.78 12.04 -44.76
N PHE A 328 -67.40 12.43 -45.98
CA PHE A 328 -66.04 12.26 -46.49
C PHE A 328 -65.02 13.04 -45.65
N GLN A 329 -65.35 14.27 -45.27
CA GLN A 329 -64.49 15.08 -44.40
C GLN A 329 -64.37 14.46 -43.00
N ALA A 330 -65.45 13.91 -42.44
CA ALA A 330 -65.42 13.21 -41.15
C ALA A 330 -64.57 11.92 -41.22
N GLU A 331 -64.67 11.14 -42.29
CA GLU A 331 -63.84 9.95 -42.53
C GLU A 331 -62.35 10.31 -42.68
N LEU A 332 -62.04 11.36 -43.44
CA LEU A 332 -60.67 11.86 -43.59
C LEU A 332 -60.09 12.33 -42.25
N ASN A 333 -60.88 13.09 -41.48
CA ASN A 333 -60.50 13.57 -40.15
C ASN A 333 -60.29 12.40 -39.17
N LEU A 334 -61.12 11.36 -39.22
CA LEU A 334 -60.99 10.16 -38.39
C LEU A 334 -59.68 9.41 -38.69
N VAL A 335 -59.37 9.19 -39.97
CA VAL A 335 -58.12 8.53 -40.38
C VAL A 335 -56.90 9.37 -39.98
N ALA A 336 -56.96 10.69 -40.19
CA ALA A 336 -55.88 11.60 -39.83
C ALA A 336 -55.63 11.64 -38.30
N THR A 337 -56.69 11.74 -37.50
CA THR A 337 -56.60 11.75 -36.03
C THR A 337 -56.15 10.39 -35.48
N SER A 338 -56.63 9.28 -36.03
CA SER A 338 -56.17 7.93 -35.67
C SER A 338 -54.68 7.72 -35.98
N ALA A 339 -54.19 8.17 -37.14
CA ALA A 339 -52.78 8.13 -37.49
C ALA A 339 -51.93 9.01 -36.56
N ALA A 340 -52.42 10.21 -36.22
CA ALA A 340 -51.76 11.09 -35.26
C ALA A 340 -51.66 10.47 -33.86
N VAL A 341 -52.72 9.81 -33.37
CA VAL A 341 -52.72 9.08 -32.10
C VAL A 341 -51.67 7.96 -32.11
N LYS A 342 -51.57 7.17 -33.19
CA LYS A 342 -50.54 6.13 -33.32
C LYS A 342 -49.13 6.71 -33.23
N MET A 343 -48.86 7.81 -33.95
CA MET A 343 -47.54 8.46 -33.92
C MET A 343 -47.20 9.09 -32.57
N LEU A 344 -48.17 9.74 -31.93
CA LEU A 344 -47.99 10.32 -30.59
C LEU A 344 -47.70 9.23 -29.54
N LYS A 345 -48.31 8.05 -29.67
CA LYS A 345 -48.03 6.91 -28.79
C LYS A 345 -46.58 6.42 -28.93
N VAL A 346 -46.09 6.24 -30.16
CA VAL A 346 -44.70 5.86 -30.43
C VAL A 346 -43.72 6.90 -29.88
N GLN A 347 -44.02 8.19 -30.05
CA GLN A 347 -43.19 9.27 -29.50
C GLN A 347 -43.21 9.29 -27.96
N GLN A 348 -44.34 8.97 -27.33
CA GLN A 348 -44.44 8.83 -25.88
C GLN A 348 -43.54 7.69 -25.37
N GLU A 349 -43.58 6.53 -26.03
CA GLU A 349 -42.76 5.35 -25.69
C GLU A 349 -41.26 5.67 -25.83
N ASN A 350 -40.86 6.31 -26.94
CA ASN A 350 -39.47 6.72 -27.17
C ASN A 350 -38.98 7.74 -26.12
N LEU A 351 -39.80 8.75 -25.78
CA LEU A 351 -39.44 9.70 -24.72
C LEU A 351 -39.34 9.04 -23.34
N GLN A 352 -40.13 8.00 -23.08
CA GLN A 352 -40.04 7.22 -21.85
C GLN A 352 -38.74 6.42 -21.78
N GLU A 353 -38.34 5.77 -22.87
CA GLU A 353 -37.07 5.06 -22.96
C GLU A 353 -35.88 6.02 -22.80
N GLN A 354 -35.89 7.17 -23.50
CA GLN A 354 -34.85 8.19 -23.35
C GLN A 354 -34.77 8.77 -21.94
N ALA A 355 -35.91 8.94 -21.25
CA ALA A 355 -35.94 9.39 -19.87
C ALA A 355 -35.36 8.33 -18.91
N ALA A 356 -35.62 7.04 -19.15
CA ALA A 356 -35.05 5.94 -18.37
C ALA A 356 -33.52 5.86 -18.54
N VAL A 357 -33.03 5.84 -19.78
CA VAL A 357 -31.59 5.85 -20.08
C VAL A 357 -30.90 7.07 -19.48
N SER A 358 -31.49 8.26 -19.63
CA SER A 358 -30.91 9.48 -19.05
C SER A 358 -30.87 9.45 -17.52
N LYS A 359 -31.76 8.71 -16.85
CA LYS A 359 -31.77 8.55 -15.40
C LYS A 359 -30.65 7.59 -14.96
N GLU A 360 -30.47 6.47 -15.65
CA GLU A 360 -29.36 5.53 -15.40
C GLU A 360 -28.00 6.20 -15.59
N GLU A 361 -27.82 6.97 -16.67
CA GLU A 361 -26.60 7.76 -16.90
C GLU A 361 -26.33 8.76 -15.77
N GLN A 362 -27.39 9.36 -15.21
CA GLN A 362 -27.29 10.29 -14.09
C GLN A 362 -26.87 9.59 -12.79
N GLU A 363 -27.43 8.43 -12.50
CA GLU A 363 -27.08 7.61 -11.33
C GLU A 363 -25.60 7.15 -11.44
N ALA A 364 -25.19 6.62 -12.59
CA ALA A 364 -23.80 6.21 -12.83
C ALA A 364 -22.81 7.38 -12.71
N LEU A 365 -23.21 8.59 -13.12
CA LEU A 365 -22.37 9.77 -12.99
C LEU A 365 -22.30 10.27 -11.54
N PHE A 366 -23.36 10.10 -10.75
CA PHE A 366 -23.35 10.36 -9.31
C PHE A 366 -22.41 9.41 -8.57
N ASP A 367 -22.43 8.12 -8.91
CA ASP A 367 -21.52 7.13 -8.32
C ASP A 367 -20.05 7.46 -8.62
N LYS A 368 -19.75 7.84 -9.86
CA LYS A 368 -18.41 8.31 -10.23
C LYS A 368 -18.01 9.56 -9.45
N TYR A 369 -18.92 10.52 -9.27
CA TYR A 369 -18.64 11.72 -8.47
C TYR A 369 -18.35 11.37 -7.01
N ARG A 370 -19.13 10.46 -6.42
CA ARG A 370 -18.92 9.97 -5.05
C ARG A 370 -17.56 9.32 -4.89
N GLN A 371 -17.17 8.44 -5.83
CA GLN A 371 -15.85 7.82 -5.84
C GLN A 371 -14.72 8.85 -5.90
N ILE A 372 -14.86 9.89 -6.73
CA ILE A 372 -13.88 10.98 -6.80
C ILE A 372 -13.79 11.72 -5.47
N GLN A 373 -14.93 12.02 -4.83
CA GLN A 373 -14.95 12.70 -3.54
C GLN A 373 -14.29 11.86 -2.44
N ASP A 374 -14.53 10.56 -2.41
CA ASP A 374 -13.91 9.67 -1.43
C ASP A 374 -12.40 9.48 -1.69
N PHE A 375 -11.99 9.46 -2.96
CA PHE A 375 -10.57 9.49 -3.33
C PHE A 375 -9.88 10.80 -2.88
N GLN A 376 -10.55 11.95 -3.01
CA GLN A 376 -10.03 13.23 -2.50
C GLN A 376 -9.85 13.18 -0.99
N LYS A 377 -10.85 12.74 -0.22
CA LYS A 377 -10.73 12.58 1.24
C LYS A 377 -9.59 11.63 1.62
N LEU A 378 -9.43 10.53 0.89
CA LEU A 378 -8.34 9.58 1.14
C LEU A 378 -6.97 10.21 0.86
N THR A 379 -6.87 10.99 -0.23
CA THR A 379 -5.65 11.70 -0.60
C THR A 379 -5.29 12.74 0.46
N ASP A 380 -6.26 13.52 0.93
CA ASP A 380 -6.07 14.51 1.99
C ASP A 380 -5.56 13.84 3.27
N ARG A 381 -6.19 12.72 3.69
CA ARG A 381 -5.75 11.94 4.87
C ARG A 381 -4.31 11.44 4.72
N LYS A 382 -3.96 10.89 3.55
CA LYS A 382 -2.61 10.39 3.28
C LYS A 382 -1.58 11.54 3.25
N GLN A 383 -1.93 12.68 2.67
CA GLN A 383 -1.06 13.86 2.67
C GLN A 383 -0.82 14.39 4.09
N SER A 384 -1.86 14.46 4.93
CA SER A 384 -1.71 14.83 6.35
C SER A 384 -0.81 13.84 7.09
N LEU A 385 -0.96 12.53 6.86
CA LEU A 385 -0.08 11.52 7.47
C LEU A 385 1.37 11.69 7.04
N ILE A 386 1.61 11.92 5.74
CA ILE A 386 2.97 12.18 5.22
C ILE A 386 3.57 13.43 5.89
N GLN A 387 2.78 14.50 6.04
CA GLN A 387 3.25 15.72 6.73
C GLN A 387 3.63 15.43 8.18
N VAL A 388 2.80 14.69 8.93
CA VAL A 388 3.11 14.27 10.30
C VAL A 388 4.40 13.46 10.34
N LEU A 389 4.54 12.46 9.48
CA LEU A 389 5.75 11.63 9.41
C LEU A 389 7.01 12.45 9.08
N ILE A 390 6.92 13.43 8.17
CA ILE A 390 8.04 14.34 7.88
C ILE A 390 8.41 15.13 9.14
N THR A 391 7.42 15.67 9.88
CA THR A 391 7.70 16.43 11.10
C THR A 391 8.29 15.56 12.21
N GLU A 392 7.79 14.34 12.41
CA GLU A 392 8.31 13.40 13.39
C GLU A 392 9.72 12.92 13.03
N ASN A 393 9.99 12.67 11.74
CA ASN A 393 11.32 12.28 11.28
C ASN A 393 12.33 13.42 11.48
N LEU A 394 11.95 14.66 11.14
CA LEU A 394 12.79 15.84 11.39
C LEU A 394 13.07 16.03 12.88
N ASN A 395 12.07 15.83 13.76
CA ASN A 395 12.25 15.93 15.20
C ASN A 395 13.14 14.81 15.75
N SER A 396 12.93 13.57 15.29
CA SER A 396 13.77 12.42 15.66
C SER A 396 15.23 12.63 15.23
N ARG A 397 15.45 13.19 14.04
CA ARG A 397 16.81 13.53 13.57
C ARG A 397 17.45 14.60 14.44
N LYS A 398 16.71 15.65 14.84
CA LYS A 398 17.20 16.66 15.78
C LYS A 398 17.58 16.06 17.13
N GLN A 399 16.74 15.19 17.68
CA GLN A 399 17.02 14.49 18.95
C GLN A 399 18.27 13.60 18.83
N LEU A 400 18.46 12.90 17.70
CA LEU A 400 19.66 12.11 17.46
C LEU A 400 20.92 12.97 17.35
N GLU A 401 20.84 14.11 16.65
CA GLU A 401 21.93 15.07 16.55
C GLU A 401 22.27 15.68 17.94
N GLU A 402 21.27 15.96 18.78
CA GLU A 402 21.45 16.43 20.15
C GLU A 402 22.10 15.39 21.06
N THR A 403 21.59 14.15 21.05
CA THR A 403 22.18 13.05 21.83
C THR A 403 23.61 12.76 21.39
N ARG A 404 23.90 12.73 20.09
CA ARG A 404 25.26 12.59 19.56
C ARG A 404 26.18 13.72 20.03
N ARG A 405 25.71 14.97 20.01
CA ARG A 405 26.49 16.11 20.53
C ARG A 405 26.75 15.98 22.03
N ASN A 406 25.76 15.55 22.80
CA ASN A 406 25.90 15.36 24.24
C ASN A 406 26.91 14.25 24.56
N ILE A 407 26.82 13.10 23.89
CA ILE A 407 27.79 12.00 24.01
C ILE A 407 29.20 12.47 23.61
N GLY A 408 29.33 13.18 22.49
CA GLY A 408 30.61 13.76 22.07
C GLY A 408 31.20 14.69 23.12
N SER A 409 30.37 15.56 23.72
CA SER A 409 30.80 16.47 24.79
C SER A 409 31.21 15.72 26.07
N TYR A 410 30.51 14.62 26.39
CA TYR A 410 30.84 13.78 27.53
C TYR A 410 32.17 13.05 27.32
N ILE A 411 32.37 12.43 26.16
CA ILE A 411 33.63 11.76 25.79
C ILE A 411 34.78 12.77 25.81
N GLN A 412 34.58 13.95 25.22
CA GLN A 412 35.60 15.00 25.21
C GLN A 412 35.98 15.44 26.63
N LYS A 413 35.00 15.65 27.53
CA LYS A 413 35.29 15.99 28.93
C LYS A 413 35.98 14.84 29.66
N ALA A 414 35.44 13.63 29.59
CA ALA A 414 35.95 12.49 30.34
C ALA A 414 37.34 12.01 29.88
N VAL A 415 37.65 12.11 28.58
CA VAL A 415 38.88 11.57 28.01
C VAL A 415 39.94 12.67 27.81
N CYS A 416 39.59 13.80 27.19
CA CYS A 416 40.58 14.82 26.84
C CYS A 416 41.02 15.67 28.05
N GLU A 417 40.21 15.84 29.10
CA GLU A 417 40.65 16.54 30.31
C GLU A 417 41.80 15.82 31.02
N HIS A 418 41.87 14.48 30.89
CA HIS A 418 42.92 13.66 31.48
C HIS A 418 44.06 13.34 30.51
N GLU A 419 43.89 13.55 29.21
CA GLU A 419 44.90 13.31 28.16
C GLU A 419 46.17 14.14 28.40
N ALA A 420 46.04 15.46 28.60
CA ALA A 420 47.20 16.31 28.83
C ALA A 420 47.97 15.94 30.10
N GLY A 421 47.26 15.54 31.17
CA GLY A 421 47.86 15.12 32.44
C GLY A 421 48.57 13.76 32.35
N THR A 422 47.96 12.79 31.66
CA THR A 422 48.54 11.46 31.45
C THR A 422 49.73 11.50 30.50
N VAL A 423 49.68 12.31 29.44
CA VAL A 423 50.83 12.55 28.55
C VAL A 423 51.98 13.20 29.31
N ALA A 424 51.72 14.23 30.11
CA ALA A 424 52.74 14.89 30.93
C ALA A 424 53.36 13.94 31.97
N MET A 425 52.57 13.07 32.57
CA MET A 425 53.06 12.05 33.50
C MET A 425 53.91 10.99 32.78
N ALA A 426 53.47 10.52 31.60
CA ALA A 426 54.21 9.56 30.80
C ALA A 426 55.54 10.14 30.27
N THR A 427 55.57 11.42 29.86
CA THR A 427 56.82 12.09 29.46
C THR A 427 57.76 12.27 30.65
N SER A 428 57.24 12.70 31.81
CA SER A 428 58.04 12.82 33.04
C SER A 428 58.67 11.49 33.49
N LEU A 429 57.91 10.39 33.42
CA LEU A 429 58.42 9.05 33.72
C LEU A 429 59.46 8.58 32.68
N LYS A 430 59.24 8.88 31.41
CA LYS A 430 60.22 8.57 30.34
C LYS A 430 61.54 9.30 30.58
N ASP A 431 61.48 10.58 30.92
CA ASP A 431 62.66 11.39 31.20
C ASP A 431 63.38 10.87 32.45
N SER A 432 62.63 10.49 33.49
CA SER A 432 63.17 9.88 34.72
C SER A 432 63.83 8.52 34.45
N SER A 433 63.24 7.69 33.59
CA SER A 433 63.85 6.41 33.18
C SER A 433 65.10 6.60 32.33
N ALA A 434 65.15 7.63 31.47
CA ALA A 434 66.36 7.96 30.73
C ALA A 434 67.51 8.40 31.68
N VAL A 435 67.18 9.18 32.71
CA VAL A 435 68.11 9.55 33.79
C VAL A 435 68.57 8.31 34.57
N GLU A 436 67.65 7.40 34.92
CA GLU A 436 67.96 6.15 35.62
C GLU A 436 68.93 5.28 34.80
N ILE A 437 68.67 5.06 33.51
CA ILE A 437 69.54 4.26 32.63
C ILE A 437 70.95 4.87 32.56
N SER A 438 71.05 6.21 32.52
CA SER A 438 72.34 6.90 32.56
C SER A 438 73.07 6.71 33.90
N ALA A 439 72.34 6.66 35.02
CA ALA A 439 72.89 6.46 36.35
C ALA A 439 73.33 5.01 36.61
N PHE A 440 72.57 4.02 36.10
CA PHE A 440 72.97 2.62 36.12
C PHE A 440 74.20 2.35 35.25
N HIS A 441 74.39 3.11 34.17
CA HIS A 441 75.62 3.04 33.38
C HIS A 441 76.87 3.44 34.19
N GLY A 442 76.70 4.22 35.27
CA GLY A 442 77.77 4.64 36.17
C GLY A 442 77.97 3.77 37.41
N LEU A 443 77.18 2.69 37.59
CA LEU A 443 77.27 1.79 38.75
C LEU A 443 78.33 0.70 38.51
N SER A 444 79.40 0.70 39.31
CA SER A 444 80.43 -0.35 39.26
C SER A 444 79.90 -1.67 39.82
N LEU A 445 80.18 -2.78 39.13
CA LEU A 445 79.75 -4.15 39.47
C LEU A 445 80.21 -4.62 40.87
N GLU A 446 81.24 -3.96 41.43
CA GLU A 446 81.80 -4.23 42.75
C GLU A 446 80.83 -3.90 43.91
N MET A 447 79.82 -3.07 43.66
CA MET A 447 78.78 -2.70 44.64
C MET A 447 77.67 -3.76 44.77
N LEU A 448 77.59 -4.72 43.85
CA LEU A 448 76.58 -5.79 43.83
C LEU A 448 77.14 -7.15 44.27
N HIS A 449 78.47 -7.28 44.34
CA HIS A 449 79.11 -8.51 44.78
C HIS A 449 79.00 -8.67 46.30
N GLN A 450 78.51 -9.83 46.76
CA GLN A 450 78.51 -10.23 48.16
C GLN A 450 79.46 -11.41 48.38
N THR A 451 80.16 -11.42 49.51
CA THR A 451 81.07 -12.50 49.90
C THR A 451 80.60 -13.11 51.23
N GLN A 452 80.65 -14.44 51.35
CA GLN A 452 80.25 -15.16 52.56
C GLN A 452 81.39 -15.18 53.58
N LEU A 453 81.13 -14.67 54.78
CA LEU A 453 82.08 -14.69 55.88
C LEU A 453 82.13 -16.08 56.53
N ALA A 454 83.23 -16.40 57.22
CA ALA A 454 83.40 -17.69 57.91
C ALA A 454 82.35 -17.96 59.01
N SER A 455 81.58 -16.95 59.43
CA SER A 455 80.42 -17.05 60.32
C SER A 455 79.11 -17.45 59.62
N GLY A 456 79.10 -17.59 58.29
CA GLY A 456 77.93 -17.94 57.48
C GLY A 456 77.10 -16.75 56.98
N GLU A 457 77.36 -15.53 57.46
CA GLU A 457 76.69 -14.30 56.98
C GLU A 457 77.20 -13.88 55.59
N LEU A 458 76.28 -13.60 54.67
CA LEU A 458 76.57 -12.98 53.37
C LEU A 458 76.67 -11.46 53.57
N LYS A 459 77.82 -10.86 53.25
CA LYS A 459 77.99 -9.40 53.29
C LYS A 459 78.48 -8.84 51.94
N PRO A 460 77.96 -7.68 51.49
CA PRO A 460 78.49 -6.97 50.33
C PRO A 460 79.99 -6.70 50.46
N THR A 461 80.77 -6.98 49.41
CA THR A 461 82.23 -6.88 49.42
C THR A 461 82.71 -5.45 49.73
N ASN A 462 81.91 -4.44 49.39
CA ASN A 462 82.17 -3.04 49.73
C ASN A 462 82.13 -2.72 51.24
N GLN A 463 81.37 -3.48 52.06
CA GLN A 463 81.27 -3.29 53.51
C GLN A 463 82.46 -3.87 54.28
N LEU A 464 83.26 -4.71 53.62
CA LEU A 464 84.50 -5.26 54.16
C LEU A 464 85.70 -4.34 53.88
N SER A 465 85.56 -3.37 52.97
CA SER A 465 86.58 -2.35 52.74
C SER A 465 86.72 -1.40 53.94
N ILE A 466 87.90 -0.79 54.09
CA ILE A 466 88.22 0.14 55.18
C ILE A 466 87.60 1.54 54.91
N SER A 467 87.07 1.77 53.71
CA SER A 467 86.50 3.03 53.20
C SER A 467 85.04 3.27 53.63
N ARG A 468 84.63 2.82 54.82
CA ARG A 468 83.21 2.77 55.25
C ARG A 468 82.59 4.13 55.54
N PHE A 469 83.39 5.16 55.74
CA PHE A 469 82.92 6.50 56.13
C PHE A 469 82.61 7.43 54.94
N ASN A 470 82.76 6.96 53.70
CA ASN A 470 82.54 7.76 52.50
C ASN A 470 81.30 7.33 51.68
N ASN A 471 80.26 6.79 52.32
CA ASN A 471 78.96 6.57 51.64
C ASN A 471 78.21 7.88 51.30
N THR A 472 78.81 9.04 51.58
CA THR A 472 78.41 10.37 51.08
C THR A 472 79.43 10.99 50.12
N SER A 473 80.48 10.27 49.72
CA SER A 473 81.51 10.80 48.81
C SER A 473 81.23 10.45 47.34
N PRO A 474 81.34 11.41 46.39
CA PRO A 474 81.06 11.22 44.96
C PRO A 474 81.91 10.15 44.24
N ALA A 475 83.00 9.68 44.86
CA ALA A 475 84.01 8.86 44.20
C ALA A 475 83.67 7.35 44.14
N LEU A 476 82.67 6.86 44.87
CA LEU A 476 82.36 5.41 45.00
C LEU A 476 80.90 5.07 44.65
N GLY A 477 80.22 5.88 43.84
CA GLY A 477 78.90 5.57 43.29
C GLY A 477 77.71 5.72 44.25
N GLY A 478 77.92 6.15 45.50
CA GLY A 478 76.84 6.42 46.47
C GLY A 478 75.90 7.55 46.04
N ASP A 479 76.43 8.56 45.36
CA ASP A 479 75.63 9.65 44.76
C ASP A 479 74.72 9.12 43.64
N ALA A 480 75.21 8.18 42.81
CA ALA A 480 74.39 7.54 41.78
C ALA A 480 73.22 6.74 42.40
N LEU A 481 73.45 6.03 43.51
CA LEU A 481 72.41 5.26 44.20
C LEU A 481 71.36 6.16 44.86
N MET A 482 71.78 7.28 45.46
CA MET A 482 70.87 8.30 46.01
C MET A 482 70.03 8.97 44.92
N ARG A 483 70.63 9.30 43.78
CA ARG A 483 69.91 9.85 42.62
C ARG A 483 68.88 8.86 42.07
N ILE A 484 69.23 7.57 41.98
CA ILE A 484 68.32 6.51 41.54
C ILE A 484 67.15 6.35 42.53
N GLN A 485 67.41 6.31 43.84
CA GLN A 485 66.35 6.23 44.85
C GLN A 485 65.41 7.44 44.83
N THR A 486 65.97 8.64 44.62
CA THR A 486 65.18 9.87 44.52
C THR A 486 64.35 9.90 43.24
N ALA A 487 64.93 9.50 42.10
CA ALA A 487 64.26 9.47 40.80
C ALA A 487 63.15 8.42 40.73
N LEU A 488 63.31 7.28 41.40
CA LEU A 488 62.31 6.20 41.47
C LEU A 488 61.29 6.38 42.60
N HIS A 489 61.40 7.46 43.39
CA HIS A 489 60.61 7.65 44.62
C HIS A 489 60.62 6.40 45.54
N PHE A 490 61.76 5.72 45.61
CA PHE A 490 61.87 4.46 46.35
C PHE A 490 61.82 4.74 47.86
N PRO A 491 60.92 4.07 48.63
CA PRO A 491 60.77 4.36 50.04
C PRO A 491 62.06 4.08 50.84
N PRO A 492 62.51 5.02 51.71
CA PRO A 492 63.80 4.92 52.39
C PRO A 492 63.87 3.81 53.46
N TYR A 493 62.72 3.20 53.79
CA TYR A 493 62.62 2.10 54.75
C TYR A 493 62.78 0.71 54.12
N LEU A 494 62.89 0.60 52.78
CA LEU A 494 63.03 -0.68 52.08
C LEU A 494 64.51 -0.99 51.78
N ALA A 495 64.88 -2.26 51.91
CA ALA A 495 66.23 -2.73 51.59
C ALA A 495 66.55 -2.52 50.10
N SER A 496 67.82 -2.20 49.79
CA SER A 496 68.28 -1.93 48.41
C SER A 496 68.10 -3.13 47.46
N GLU A 497 67.97 -4.35 47.98
CA GLU A 497 67.63 -5.56 47.21
C GLU A 497 66.22 -5.50 46.59
N LYS A 498 65.32 -4.67 47.13
CA LYS A 498 63.96 -4.47 46.60
C LYS A 498 63.90 -3.42 45.50
N LEU A 499 65.02 -2.76 45.19
CA LEU A 499 65.08 -1.75 44.14
C LEU A 499 64.82 -2.35 42.75
N LEU A 500 65.48 -3.46 42.41
CA LEU A 500 65.29 -4.14 41.12
C LEU A 500 63.85 -4.65 40.92
N PRO A 501 63.23 -5.36 41.88
CA PRO A 501 61.81 -5.71 41.81
C PRO A 501 60.88 -4.50 41.67
N HIS A 502 61.19 -3.38 42.32
CA HIS A 502 60.40 -2.15 42.21
C HIS A 502 60.51 -1.53 40.80
N VAL A 503 61.71 -1.50 40.22
CA VAL A 503 61.94 -1.05 38.84
C VAL A 503 61.23 -1.96 37.84
N VAL A 504 61.27 -3.29 38.03
CA VAL A 504 60.53 -4.23 37.18
C VAL A 504 59.03 -3.98 37.28
N LYS A 505 58.49 -3.76 38.49
CA LYS A 505 57.08 -3.42 38.68
C LYS A 505 56.71 -2.12 37.97
N MET A 506 57.50 -1.07 38.13
CA MET A 506 57.29 0.20 37.42
C MET A 506 57.37 0.03 35.91
N LYS A 507 58.29 -0.80 35.38
CA LYS A 507 58.35 -1.09 33.95
C LYS A 507 57.11 -1.83 33.46
N CYS A 508 56.59 -2.79 34.22
CA CYS A 508 55.32 -3.44 33.91
C CYS A 508 54.17 -2.42 33.88
N GLU A 509 54.07 -1.55 34.89
CA GLU A 509 53.04 -0.48 34.93
C GLU A 509 53.17 0.48 33.73
N VAL A 510 54.40 0.84 33.35
CA VAL A 510 54.66 1.68 32.17
C VAL A 510 54.27 0.97 30.87
N ASP A 511 54.55 -0.33 30.74
CA ASP A 511 54.17 -1.11 29.56
C ASP A 511 52.65 -1.32 29.48
N ASP A 512 51.97 -1.48 30.62
CA ASP A 512 50.50 -1.51 30.69
C ASP A 512 49.90 -0.18 30.22
N ILE A 513 50.43 0.95 30.70
CA ILE A 513 49.99 2.29 30.27
C ILE A 513 50.25 2.50 28.77
N ARG A 514 51.41 2.07 28.24
CA ARG A 514 51.69 2.12 26.80
C ARG A 514 50.73 1.24 26.00
N GLY A 515 50.35 0.08 26.53
CA GLY A 515 49.34 -0.79 25.95
C GLY A 515 47.98 -0.09 25.82
N LEU A 516 47.55 0.59 26.90
CA LEU A 516 46.33 1.39 26.92
C LEU A 516 46.38 2.54 25.90
N LEU A 517 47.48 3.29 25.84
CA LEU A 517 47.64 4.37 24.86
C LEU A 517 47.60 3.87 23.41
N ARG A 518 48.24 2.74 23.11
CA ARG A 518 48.16 2.12 21.76
C ARG A 518 46.74 1.69 21.41
N SER A 519 45.99 1.16 22.38
CA SER A 519 44.58 0.79 22.17
C SER A 519 43.71 2.03 21.93
N HIS A 520 43.99 3.13 22.61
CA HIS A 520 43.34 4.42 22.41
C HIS A 520 43.62 4.95 21.00
N ASP A 521 44.87 5.01 20.56
CA ASP A 521 45.23 5.49 19.22
C ASP A 521 44.60 4.65 18.11
N TYR A 522 44.52 3.33 18.32
CA TYR A 522 43.83 2.41 17.41
C TYR A 522 42.32 2.70 17.34
N LEU A 523 41.65 2.83 18.48
CA LEU A 523 40.22 3.14 18.53
C LEU A 523 39.93 4.52 17.95
N GLN A 524 40.76 5.52 18.25
CA GLN A 524 40.64 6.87 17.74
C GLN A 524 40.80 6.90 16.22
N GLY A 525 41.85 6.25 15.68
CA GLY A 525 42.06 6.12 14.23
C GLY A 525 40.92 5.39 13.51
N THR A 526 40.34 4.39 14.17
CA THR A 526 39.16 3.69 13.67
C THR A 526 37.94 4.63 13.68
N LEU A 527 37.74 5.42 14.75
CA LEU A 527 36.68 6.42 14.87
C LEU A 527 36.73 7.49 13.77
N THR A 528 37.93 7.98 13.43
CA THR A 528 38.11 8.93 12.33
C THR A 528 37.88 8.30 10.96
N SER A 529 38.21 7.01 10.79
CA SER A 529 37.98 6.28 9.53
C SER A 529 36.49 6.04 9.22
N PHE A 530 35.63 5.97 10.23
CA PHE A 530 34.18 5.89 10.08
C PHE A 530 33.54 7.17 9.50
N HIS A 531 34.29 8.28 9.40
CA HIS A 531 33.76 9.50 8.79
C HIS A 531 33.78 9.46 7.26
N ASP A 532 34.55 8.56 6.65
CA ASP A 532 34.87 8.59 5.22
C ASP A 532 34.23 7.44 4.40
N LYS A 533 33.66 6.42 5.06
CA LYS A 533 32.92 5.33 4.41
C LYS A 533 31.72 4.91 5.26
N ASP A 534 30.54 4.83 4.64
CA ASP A 534 29.33 4.19 5.16
C ASP A 534 29.57 2.68 5.36
N VAL A 535 30.39 2.32 6.34
CA VAL A 535 30.55 0.93 6.80
C VAL A 535 29.52 0.73 7.92
N ASP A 536 28.74 -0.35 7.77
CA ASP A 536 27.55 -0.64 8.57
C ASP A 536 27.90 -0.77 10.06
N ILE A 537 27.75 0.33 10.80
CA ILE A 537 28.08 0.50 12.23
C ILE A 537 27.45 -0.61 13.08
N ILE A 538 26.29 -1.11 12.66
CA ILE A 538 25.51 -2.14 13.34
C ILE A 538 26.23 -3.50 13.28
N GLN A 539 26.87 -3.84 12.16
CA GLN A 539 27.54 -5.12 12.00
C GLN A 539 28.83 -5.16 12.84
N HIS A 540 29.60 -4.06 12.82
CA HIS A 540 30.85 -3.98 13.58
C HIS A 540 30.63 -3.91 15.10
N THR A 541 29.60 -3.18 15.56
CA THR A 541 29.23 -3.16 16.99
C THR A 541 28.78 -4.54 17.46
N LYS A 542 28.09 -5.31 16.61
CA LYS A 542 27.72 -6.69 16.91
C LYS A 542 28.94 -7.60 17.04
N GLU A 543 29.90 -7.51 16.13
CA GLU A 543 31.15 -8.27 16.16
C GLU A 543 31.98 -7.95 17.42
N LEU A 544 32.06 -6.68 17.83
CA LEU A 544 32.74 -6.29 19.05
C LEU A 544 32.04 -6.85 20.30
N CYS A 545 30.70 -6.82 20.35
CA CYS A 545 29.93 -7.41 21.44
C CYS A 545 30.09 -8.94 21.51
N GLU A 546 30.31 -9.62 20.38
CA GLU A 546 30.63 -11.05 20.35
C GLU A 546 32.03 -11.31 20.92
N GLN A 547 33.04 -10.54 20.49
CA GLN A 547 34.41 -10.69 20.98
C GLN A 547 34.56 -10.40 22.49
N VAL A 548 33.83 -9.41 23.02
CA VAL A 548 33.81 -9.13 24.47
C VAL A 548 33.19 -10.30 25.23
N ARG A 549 32.07 -10.84 24.74
CA ARG A 549 31.39 -11.98 25.35
C ARG A 549 32.25 -13.23 25.37
N ASP A 550 32.98 -13.48 24.29
CA ASP A 550 33.90 -14.63 24.19
C ASP A 550 35.07 -14.49 25.17
N LYS A 551 35.62 -13.28 25.31
CA LYS A 551 36.66 -13.02 26.32
C LYS A 551 36.15 -13.12 27.75
N ASP A 552 34.95 -12.61 28.03
CA ASP A 552 34.33 -12.73 29.35
C ASP A 552 34.07 -14.20 29.70
N ALA A 553 33.60 -15.00 28.74
CA ALA A 553 33.42 -16.44 28.91
C ALA A 553 34.76 -17.13 29.22
N GLN A 554 35.81 -16.80 28.48
CA GLN A 554 37.15 -17.36 28.69
C GLN A 554 37.73 -16.97 30.07
N GLN A 555 37.54 -15.73 30.49
CA GLN A 555 37.97 -15.28 31.82
C GLN A 555 37.18 -15.97 32.94
N ASN A 556 35.88 -16.17 32.76
CA ASN A 556 35.05 -16.85 33.74
C ASN A 556 35.39 -18.34 33.86
N GLU A 557 35.73 -18.99 32.74
CA GLU A 557 36.24 -20.37 32.71
C GLU A 557 37.60 -20.51 33.41
N GLN A 558 38.48 -19.51 33.27
CA GLN A 558 39.79 -19.50 33.94
C GLN A 558 39.70 -19.17 35.44
N LEU A 559 38.94 -18.14 35.80
CA LEU A 559 38.91 -17.59 37.16
C LEU A 559 37.86 -18.27 38.05
N GLY A 560 36.76 -18.76 37.50
CA GLY A 560 35.68 -19.41 38.24
C GLY A 560 36.16 -20.57 39.10
N PRO A 561 36.91 -21.56 38.56
CA PRO A 561 37.43 -22.68 39.32
C PRO A 561 38.41 -22.25 40.41
N VAL A 562 39.26 -21.25 40.12
CA VAL A 562 40.25 -20.73 41.07
C VAL A 562 39.56 -20.05 42.25
N LEU A 563 38.55 -19.21 41.99
CA LEU A 563 37.77 -18.54 43.03
C LEU A 563 36.97 -19.54 43.87
N GLN A 564 36.40 -20.56 43.24
CA GLN A 564 35.66 -21.60 43.94
C GLN A 564 36.58 -22.43 44.85
N ALA A 565 37.78 -22.80 44.38
CA ALA A 565 38.79 -23.47 45.18
C ALA A 565 39.25 -22.60 46.38
N ARG A 566 39.46 -21.30 46.17
CA ARG A 566 39.80 -20.37 47.26
C ARG A 566 38.66 -20.17 48.26
N LEU A 567 37.41 -20.17 47.80
CA LEU A 567 36.23 -20.13 48.66
C LEU A 567 36.11 -21.40 49.52
N THR A 568 36.37 -22.57 48.94
CA THR A 568 36.36 -23.83 49.70
C THR A 568 37.49 -23.88 50.72
N GLU A 569 38.71 -23.48 50.34
CA GLU A 569 39.85 -23.35 51.29
C GLU A 569 39.53 -22.36 52.42
N GLY A 570 38.89 -21.22 52.10
CA GLY A 570 38.45 -20.24 53.08
C GLY A 570 37.38 -20.79 54.03
N ALA A 571 36.40 -21.54 53.52
CA ALA A 571 35.36 -22.16 54.33
C ALA A 571 35.92 -23.26 55.25
N GLU A 572 36.88 -24.05 54.77
CA GLU A 572 37.61 -25.02 55.57
C GLU A 572 38.41 -24.35 56.69
N ALA A 573 39.12 -23.27 56.38
CA ALA A 573 39.85 -22.48 57.38
C ALA A 573 38.91 -21.90 58.46
N ILE A 574 37.73 -21.41 58.07
CA ILE A 574 36.71 -20.92 59.01
C ILE A 574 36.21 -22.06 59.91
N ASN A 575 35.96 -23.24 59.36
CA ASN A 575 35.55 -24.41 60.15
C ASN A 575 36.63 -24.83 61.15
N VAL A 576 37.91 -24.79 60.75
CA VAL A 576 39.02 -25.02 61.68
C VAL A 576 39.02 -23.98 62.79
N CYS A 577 38.88 -22.69 62.47
CA CYS A 577 38.80 -21.63 63.47
C CYS A 577 37.59 -21.79 64.41
N MET A 578 36.43 -22.19 63.90
CA MET A 578 35.23 -22.49 64.70
C MET A 578 35.49 -23.65 65.67
N LYS A 579 36.17 -24.71 65.21
CA LYS A 579 36.53 -25.86 66.03
C LYS A 579 37.52 -25.46 67.12
N THR A 580 38.58 -24.73 66.79
CA THR A 580 39.55 -24.22 67.77
C THR A 580 38.84 -23.30 68.79
N ARG A 581 37.88 -22.48 68.36
CA ARG A 581 37.08 -21.64 69.26
C ARG A 581 36.21 -22.49 70.20
N SER A 582 35.62 -23.57 69.70
CA SER A 582 34.86 -24.53 70.51
C SER A 582 35.74 -25.24 71.54
N ASP A 583 36.94 -25.67 71.13
CA ASP A 583 37.89 -26.32 72.03
C ASP A 583 38.39 -25.34 73.10
N LEU A 584 38.60 -24.07 72.73
CA LEU A 584 39.04 -23.02 73.63
C LEU A 584 37.92 -22.57 74.59
N THR A 585 36.66 -22.57 74.14
CA THR A 585 35.50 -22.33 75.03
C THR A 585 35.25 -23.50 75.95
N ALA A 586 35.36 -24.75 75.48
CA ALA A 586 35.32 -25.94 76.33
C ALA A 586 36.45 -25.94 77.39
N TRP A 587 37.65 -25.48 77.02
CA TRP A 587 38.76 -25.28 77.96
C TRP A 587 38.48 -24.15 78.96
N TRP A 588 37.87 -23.05 78.50
CA TRP A 588 37.58 -21.87 79.31
C TRP A 588 36.44 -22.08 80.32
N ASP A 589 35.41 -22.82 79.95
CA ASP A 589 34.25 -23.07 80.81
C ASP A 589 34.57 -24.03 81.98
N GLN A 590 35.55 -24.94 81.82
CA GLN A 590 35.97 -25.87 82.87
C GLN A 590 37.48 -26.20 82.84
N PRO A 591 38.34 -25.28 83.31
CA PRO A 591 39.76 -25.57 83.42
C PRO A 591 39.98 -26.69 84.47
N ALA A 592 40.58 -27.80 84.04
CA ALA A 592 41.11 -28.91 84.87
C ALA A 592 40.17 -30.05 85.33
N GLN A 593 38.92 -30.16 84.88
CA GLN A 593 38.05 -31.29 85.27
C GLN A 593 38.48 -32.67 84.72
N HIS A 594 39.32 -32.71 83.67
CA HIS A 594 39.81 -33.95 83.05
C HIS A 594 41.33 -34.11 83.11
N LEU A 595 42.05 -33.23 83.82
CA LEU A 595 43.51 -33.19 83.76
C LEU A 595 44.26 -34.04 84.79
N THR A 596 43.63 -34.62 85.81
CA THR A 596 44.38 -35.38 86.84
C THR A 596 43.62 -36.55 87.53
N PRO A 597 43.14 -37.58 86.80
CA PRO A 597 42.66 -38.82 87.45
C PRO A 597 43.75 -39.60 88.22
N TRP A 598 45.04 -39.26 88.06
CA TRP A 598 46.18 -39.90 88.73
C TRP A 598 46.67 -39.20 90.00
N VAL A 599 46.13 -38.03 90.36
CA VAL A 599 46.49 -37.35 91.63
C VAL A 599 45.53 -37.83 92.71
N LYS A 600 46.02 -38.70 93.60
CA LYS A 600 45.28 -39.24 94.74
C LYS A 600 45.74 -38.57 96.04
N VAL A 601 44.80 -38.11 96.85
CA VAL A 601 45.04 -37.64 98.22
C VAL A 601 44.26 -38.56 99.14
N ASP A 602 44.96 -39.22 100.07
CA ASP A 602 44.43 -40.31 100.91
C ASP A 602 43.82 -41.48 100.10
N ASP A 603 44.55 -41.92 99.07
CA ASP A 603 44.18 -43.00 98.14
C ASP A 603 42.87 -42.82 97.36
N LEU A 604 42.23 -41.64 97.44
CA LEU A 604 40.98 -41.31 96.75
C LEU A 604 41.18 -40.24 95.67
N SER A 605 40.51 -40.39 94.53
CA SER A 605 40.48 -39.37 93.47
C SER A 605 39.50 -38.23 93.82
N TYR A 606 39.64 -37.07 93.15
CA TYR A 606 38.72 -35.93 93.33
C TYR A 606 37.24 -36.32 93.14
N SER A 607 36.93 -37.16 92.14
CA SER A 607 35.58 -37.67 91.93
C SER A 607 35.07 -38.52 93.11
N GLN A 608 35.92 -39.35 93.70
CA GLN A 608 35.55 -40.19 94.86
C GLN A 608 35.39 -39.37 96.14
N TRP A 609 36.15 -38.29 96.31
CA TRP A 609 35.95 -37.32 97.39
C TRP A 609 34.63 -36.56 97.25
N LEU A 610 34.28 -36.18 96.02
CA LEU A 610 33.00 -35.53 95.73
C LEU A 610 31.81 -36.46 96.04
N ASP A 611 31.90 -37.73 95.66
CA ASP A 611 30.85 -38.72 95.96
C ASP A 611 30.72 -38.97 97.47
N LYS A 612 31.84 -39.07 98.21
CA LYS A 612 31.82 -39.15 99.68
C LYS A 612 31.20 -37.91 100.32
N TRP A 613 31.51 -36.72 99.81
CA TRP A 613 30.91 -35.47 100.29
C TRP A 613 29.41 -35.44 100.04
N ILE A 614 28.95 -35.82 98.85
CA ILE A 614 27.53 -35.88 98.50
C ILE A 614 26.79 -36.91 99.38
N MET A 615 27.39 -38.07 99.62
CA MET A 615 26.85 -39.07 100.55
C MET A 615 26.78 -38.55 101.98
N GLY A 616 27.83 -37.88 102.47
CA GLY A 616 27.86 -37.28 103.80
C GLY A 616 26.84 -36.15 103.99
N VAL A 617 26.65 -35.31 102.96
CA VAL A 617 25.61 -34.27 102.95
C VAL A 617 24.21 -34.91 102.93
N SER A 618 24.02 -36.00 102.19
CA SER A 618 22.75 -36.73 102.14
C SER A 618 22.43 -37.41 103.48
N GLN A 619 23.42 -37.99 104.15
CA GLN A 619 23.29 -38.55 105.50
C GLN A 619 23.04 -37.48 106.56
N MET A 620 23.70 -36.32 106.46
CA MET A 620 23.37 -35.17 107.33
C MET A 620 21.94 -34.70 107.09
N LYS A 621 21.46 -34.73 105.84
CA LYS A 621 20.08 -34.41 105.49
C LYS A 621 19.09 -35.40 106.10
N GLU A 622 19.37 -36.71 106.04
CA GLU A 622 18.56 -37.75 106.70
C GLU A 622 18.59 -37.63 108.24
N ILE A 623 19.69 -37.17 108.85
CA ILE A 623 19.78 -36.95 110.29
C ILE A 623 19.00 -35.69 110.71
N THR A 624 19.01 -34.62 109.90
CA THR A 624 18.15 -33.44 110.14
C THR A 624 16.66 -33.74 109.90
N ASP A 625 16.32 -34.54 108.88
CA ASP A 625 14.93 -34.90 108.58
C ASP A 625 14.35 -35.90 109.62
N ASN A 626 15.19 -36.68 110.30
CA ASN A 626 14.79 -37.56 111.41
C ASN A 626 14.82 -36.87 112.80
N ALA A 627 15.31 -35.63 112.90
CA ALA A 627 15.30 -34.84 114.13
C ALA A 627 14.05 -33.93 114.26
N GLU A 628 13.18 -33.89 113.25
CA GLU A 628 11.88 -33.17 113.25
C GLU A 628 10.65 -34.12 113.41
N LYS A 629 10.86 -35.36 113.89
CA LYS A 629 9.83 -36.26 114.47
C LYS A 629 10.25 -36.64 115.88
#